data_AF-A0A6B2CSS0-F1
#
_entry.id   AF-A0A6B2CSS0-F1
#
_cell.length_a   1.000
_cell.length_b   1.000
_cell.length_c   1.000
_cell.angle_alpha   90.00
_cell.angle_beta   90.00
_cell.angle_gamma   90.00
#
_symmetry.space_group_name_H-M   'P 1'
#
loop_
_entity.id
_entity.type
_entity.pdbx_description
1 polymer ?
#
loop_
_entity_poly.entity_id
_entity_poly.type
_entity_poly.pdbx_seq_one_letter_code
_entity_poly.pdbx_strand_id
1 'polypeptide(L)'
;MLNTPAPYILLGLVLYFITYRFYARWIDKKIWETDPNRPTPSRLYFDGVEYFPVSKYVLFGYQFKSVAALGPIVGPLTGVLFFGWVPALLWVIFGNMFIGWAQDYSAMMMSVRNEG
;
A
#
# COMPACT_ATOMS: atom_id res chain seq x y z
N MET A 1 -31.60 -6.04 0.80
CA MET A 1 -30.29 -5.83 0.12
C MET A 1 -29.11 -5.62 1.09
N LEU A 2 -29.30 -5.59 2.42
CA LEU A 2 -28.23 -5.38 3.42
C LEU A 2 -27.83 -6.67 4.20
N ASN A 3 -28.37 -7.84 3.82
CA ASN A 3 -28.15 -9.10 4.57
C ASN A 3 -26.87 -9.85 4.14
N THR A 4 -26.13 -9.32 3.18
CA THR A 4 -24.88 -9.89 2.66
C THR A 4 -23.78 -8.84 2.76
N PRO A 5 -22.51 -9.22 2.98
CA PRO A 5 -21.39 -8.28 3.02
C PRO A 5 -21.00 -7.72 1.63
N ALA A 6 -21.49 -8.33 0.55
CA ALA A 6 -21.18 -7.98 -0.84
C ALA A 6 -21.26 -6.47 -1.21
N PRO A 7 -22.32 -5.71 -0.89
CA PRO A 7 -22.41 -4.29 -1.25
C PRO A 7 -21.33 -3.44 -0.59
N TYR A 8 -20.93 -3.75 0.65
CA TYR A 8 -19.87 -3.01 1.36
C TYR A 8 -18.49 -3.28 0.74
N ILE A 9 -18.24 -4.53 0.33
CA ILE A 9 -17.01 -4.91 -0.37
C ILE A 9 -16.93 -4.19 -1.72
N LEU A 10 -18.02 -4.20 -2.49
CA LEU A 10 -18.10 -3.51 -3.78
C LEU A 10 -17.87 -2.00 -3.62
N LEU A 11 -18.49 -1.37 -2.62
CA LEU A 11 -18.27 0.04 -2.32
C LEU A 11 -16.79 0.32 -2.00
N GLY A 12 -16.17 -0.52 -1.16
CA GLY A 12 -14.74 -0.41 -0.83
C GLY A 12 -13.84 -0.52 -2.05
N LEU A 13 -14.11 -1.49 -2.94
CA LEU A 13 -13.36 -1.66 -4.19
C LEU A 13 -13.46 -0.44 -5.11
N VAL A 14 -14.67 0.14 -5.23
CA VAL A 14 -14.88 1.37 -6.01
C VAL A 14 -14.11 2.54 -5.40
N LEU A 15 -14.17 2.72 -4.08
CA LEU A 15 -13.43 3.78 -3.38
C LEU A 15 -11.91 3.63 -3.55
N TYR A 16 -11.37 2.42 -3.40
CA TYR A 16 -9.94 2.17 -3.63
C TYR A 16 -9.53 2.38 -5.08
N PHE A 17 -10.38 2.02 -6.05
CA PHE A 17 -10.13 2.29 -7.46
C PHE A 17 -10.04 3.79 -7.75
N ILE A 18 -10.97 4.59 -7.22
CA ILE A 18 -10.95 6.05 -7.36
C ILE A 18 -9.68 6.62 -6.71
N THR A 19 -9.36 6.17 -5.49
CA THR A 19 -8.15 6.59 -4.76
C THR A 19 -6.89 6.28 -5.56
N TYR A 20 -6.76 5.08 -6.10
CA TYR A 20 -5.63 4.70 -6.94
C TYR A 20 -5.52 5.60 -8.18
N ARG A 21 -6.64 5.81 -8.89
CA ARG A 21 -6.66 6.51 -10.17
C ARG A 21 -6.36 8.01 -10.06
N PHE A 22 -6.85 8.66 -9.00
CA PHE A 22 -6.76 10.11 -8.84
C PHE A 22 -5.71 10.51 -7.82
N TYR A 23 -5.68 9.87 -6.64
CA TYR A 23 -4.79 10.28 -5.56
C TYR A 23 -3.42 9.60 -5.67
N ALA A 24 -3.38 8.26 -5.80
CA ALA A 24 -2.10 7.54 -5.83
C ALA A 24 -1.26 7.89 -7.05
N ARG A 25 -1.88 7.91 -8.24
CA ARG A 25 -1.21 8.37 -9.46
C ARG A 25 -0.77 9.83 -9.41
N TRP A 26 -1.50 10.70 -8.69
CA TRP A 26 -1.09 12.10 -8.56
C TRP A 26 0.14 12.25 -7.67
N ILE A 27 0.19 11.53 -6.55
CA ILE A 27 1.37 11.49 -5.67
C ILE A 27 2.59 10.92 -6.42
N ASP A 28 2.43 9.78 -7.08
CA ASP A 28 3.51 9.14 -7.86
C ASP A 28 4.10 10.08 -8.92
N LYS A 29 3.24 10.80 -9.66
CA LYS A 29 3.69 11.69 -10.74
C LYS A 29 4.15 13.07 -10.31
N LYS A 30 3.58 13.64 -9.24
CA LYS A 30 3.80 15.05 -8.87
C LYS A 30 4.69 15.23 -7.64
N ILE A 31 4.78 14.23 -6.77
CA ILE A 31 5.62 14.28 -5.56
C ILE A 31 6.86 13.43 -5.78
N TRP A 32 6.67 12.17 -6.15
CA TRP A 32 7.77 11.21 -6.31
C TRP A 32 8.37 11.17 -7.70
N GLU A 33 7.71 11.78 -8.69
CA GLU A 33 8.18 11.94 -10.07
C GLU A 33 8.92 10.69 -10.58
N THR A 34 8.26 9.53 -10.47
CA THR A 34 8.90 8.25 -10.80
C THR A 34 9.20 8.17 -12.29
N ASP A 35 10.43 7.77 -12.61
CA ASP A 35 10.87 7.54 -14.00
C ASP A 35 11.10 6.04 -14.22
N PRO A 36 10.30 5.38 -15.07
CA PRO A 36 10.48 3.97 -15.42
C PRO A 36 11.85 3.67 -16.08
N ASN A 37 12.52 4.67 -16.64
CA ASN A 37 13.82 4.52 -17.29
C ASN A 37 14.99 4.70 -16.32
N ARG A 38 14.76 5.22 -15.11
CA ARG A 38 15.81 5.35 -14.10
C ARG A 38 16.15 3.95 -13.57
N PRO A 39 17.42 3.50 -13.67
CA PRO A 39 17.82 2.22 -13.13
C PRO A 39 17.74 2.24 -11.59
N THR A 40 17.20 1.16 -11.01
CA THR A 40 17.14 0.96 -9.56
C THR A 40 18.52 0.57 -9.00
N PRO A 41 18.79 0.78 -7.70
CA PRO A 41 20.06 0.39 -7.07
C PRO A 41 20.43 -1.08 -7.30
N SER A 42 19.43 -1.97 -7.29
CA SER A 42 19.57 -3.40 -7.61
C SER A 42 20.14 -3.71 -9.01
N ARG A 43 20.06 -2.76 -9.95
CA ARG A 43 20.67 -2.86 -11.28
C ARG A 43 21.97 -2.07 -11.41
N LEU A 44 22.09 -0.94 -10.71
CA LEU A 44 23.30 -0.10 -10.75
C LEU A 44 24.47 -0.74 -10.03
N TYR A 45 24.23 -1.30 -8.85
CA TYR A 45 25.25 -1.87 -7.96
C TYR A 45 25.29 -3.39 -8.02
N PHE A 46 24.82 -3.99 -9.12
CA PHE A 46 24.69 -5.44 -9.26
C PHE A 46 26.00 -6.19 -8.93
N ASP A 47 25.98 -6.92 -7.83
CA ASP A 47 27.12 -7.70 -7.32
C ASP A 47 26.82 -9.20 -7.20
N GLY A 48 25.54 -9.59 -7.35
CA GLY A 48 25.07 -10.97 -7.23
C GLY A 48 24.90 -11.46 -5.78
N VAL A 49 25.09 -10.60 -4.78
CA VAL A 49 24.97 -10.95 -3.35
C VAL A 49 24.02 -9.98 -2.64
N GLU A 50 24.37 -8.69 -2.55
CA GLU A 50 23.57 -7.67 -1.87
C GLU A 50 22.60 -6.98 -2.83
N TYR A 51 23.06 -6.67 -4.04
CA TYR A 51 22.28 -6.05 -5.10
C TYR A 51 22.05 -7.03 -6.24
N PHE A 52 20.82 -7.52 -6.33
CA PHE A 52 20.39 -8.33 -7.47
C PHE A 52 18.96 -7.98 -7.90
N PRO A 53 18.69 -7.93 -9.22
CA PRO A 53 17.37 -7.62 -9.72
C PRO A 53 16.40 -8.76 -9.42
N VAL A 54 15.31 -8.45 -8.73
CA VAL A 54 14.25 -9.40 -8.37
C VAL A 54 13.00 -9.12 -9.18
N SER A 55 12.25 -10.18 -9.50
CA SER A 55 10.94 -10.06 -10.14
C SER A 55 9.96 -9.22 -9.30
N LYS A 56 9.18 -8.37 -9.96
CA LYS A 56 8.16 -7.53 -9.31
C LYS A 56 7.14 -8.34 -8.48
N TYR A 57 6.87 -9.58 -8.87
CA TYR A 57 5.93 -10.47 -8.16
C TYR A 57 6.51 -10.95 -6.82
N VAL A 58 7.82 -11.21 -6.79
CA VAL A 58 8.52 -11.59 -5.57
C VAL A 58 8.64 -10.38 -4.65
N LEU A 59 9.01 -9.20 -5.20
CA LEU A 59 9.05 -7.95 -4.44
C LEU A 59 7.69 -7.61 -3.82
N PHE A 60 6.60 -7.81 -4.56
CA PHE A 60 5.25 -7.66 -4.03
C PHE A 60 4.98 -8.60 -2.85
N GLY A 61 5.43 -9.86 -2.91
CA GLY A 61 5.32 -10.80 -1.79
C GLY A 61 6.06 -10.32 -0.53
N TYR A 62 7.27 -9.79 -0.68
CA TYR A 62 8.02 -9.21 0.45
C TYR A 62 7.30 -8.01 1.07
N GLN A 63 6.81 -7.09 0.22
CA GLN A 63 6.04 -5.93 0.68
C GLN A 63 4.75 -6.35 1.37
N PHE A 64 3.99 -7.28 0.76
CA PHE A 64 2.76 -7.80 1.33
C PHE A 64 2.99 -8.46 2.69
N LYS A 65 4.03 -9.28 2.83
CA LYS A 65 4.41 -9.90 4.11
C LYS A 65 4.73 -8.85 5.17
N SER A 66 5.43 -7.77 4.81
CA SER A 66 5.76 -6.69 5.75
C SER A 66 4.52 -5.97 6.28
N VAL A 67 3.49 -5.79 5.44
CA VAL A 67 2.24 -5.11 5.81
C VAL A 67 1.27 -6.06 6.53
N ALA A 68 1.26 -7.35 6.21
CA ALA A 68 0.38 -8.37 6.78
C ALA A 68 0.68 -8.73 8.26
N ALA A 69 1.45 -7.91 8.97
CA ALA A 69 1.79 -8.07 10.38
C ALA A 69 0.56 -7.88 11.31
N LEU A 70 0.79 -7.72 12.61
CA LEU A 70 -0.28 -7.58 13.61
C LEU A 70 -1.19 -6.36 13.39
N GLY A 71 -0.73 -5.33 12.69
CA GLY A 71 -1.49 -4.07 12.48
C GLY A 71 -2.88 -4.28 11.85
N PRO A 72 -2.97 -4.89 10.65
CA PRO A 72 -4.24 -5.23 10.00
C PRO A 72 -5.18 -6.17 10.78
N ILE A 73 -4.71 -6.84 11.83
CA ILE A 73 -5.52 -7.73 12.66
C ILE A 73 -5.99 -6.98 13.92
N VAL A 74 -5.05 -6.43 14.67
CA VAL A 74 -5.32 -5.79 15.97
C VAL A 74 -6.12 -4.50 15.80
N GLY A 75 -5.82 -3.71 14.76
CA GLY A 75 -6.50 -2.44 14.49
C GLY A 75 -8.01 -2.61 14.25
N PRO A 76 -8.43 -3.39 13.23
CA PRO A 76 -9.85 -3.63 12.99
C PRO A 76 -10.55 -4.33 14.15
N LEU A 77 -9.89 -5.30 14.80
CA LEU A 77 -10.47 -5.98 15.96
C LEU A 77 -10.76 -4.99 17.09
N THR A 78 -9.81 -4.14 17.43
CA THR A 78 -9.98 -3.08 18.44
C THR A 78 -11.08 -2.11 18.03
N GLY A 79 -11.10 -1.67 16.77
CA GLY A 79 -12.15 -0.80 16.24
C GLY A 79 -13.54 -1.40 16.40
N VAL A 80 -13.70 -2.68 16.08
CA VAL A 80 -14.98 -3.40 16.24
C VAL A 80 -15.37 -3.52 17.70
N LEU A 81 -14.43 -3.87 18.59
CA LEU A 81 -14.69 -4.06 20.02
C LEU A 81 -15.15 -2.76 20.71
N PHE A 82 -14.55 -1.63 20.38
CA PHE A 82 -14.81 -0.36 21.07
C PHE A 82 -15.87 0.51 20.37
N PHE A 83 -16.00 0.44 19.04
CA PHE A 83 -16.84 1.36 18.27
C PHE A 83 -17.87 0.65 17.38
N GLY A 84 -17.86 -0.68 17.34
CA GLY A 84 -18.69 -1.48 16.44
C GLY A 84 -18.13 -1.56 15.02
N TRP A 85 -18.79 -2.36 14.19
CA TRP A 85 -18.25 -2.76 12.88
C TRP A 85 -18.28 -1.65 11.82
N VAL A 86 -19.28 -0.75 11.85
CA VAL A 86 -19.39 0.33 10.85
C VAL A 86 -18.27 1.36 11.01
N PRO A 87 -18.00 1.94 12.20
CA PRO A 87 -16.91 2.89 12.37
C PRO A 87 -15.54 2.27 12.12
N ALA A 88 -15.35 1.00 12.51
CA ALA A 88 -14.13 0.26 12.23
C ALA A 88 -13.88 0.10 10.72
N LEU A 89 -14.92 -0.25 9.94
CA LEU A 89 -14.82 -0.38 8.49
C LEU A 89 -14.47 0.95 7.83
N LEU A 90 -15.15 2.04 8.21
CA LEU A 90 -14.87 3.37 7.69
C LEU A 90 -13.44 3.81 8.01
N TRP A 91 -12.98 3.55 9.24
CA TRP A 91 -11.60 3.84 9.65
C TRP A 91 -10.57 3.11 8.79
N VAL A 92 -10.77 1.81 8.53
CA VAL A 92 -9.86 1.03 7.68
C VAL A 92 -9.83 1.57 6.25
N ILE A 93 -10.99 1.89 5.69
CA ILE A 93 -11.10 2.40 4.31
C ILE A 93 -10.43 3.77 4.22
N PHE A 94 -10.89 4.75 5.00
CA PHE A 94 -10.40 6.12 4.92
C PHE A 94 -8.97 6.27 5.43
N GLY A 95 -8.62 5.64 6.54
CA GLY A 95 -7.26 5.69 7.11
C GLY A 95 -6.23 5.17 6.11
N ASN A 96 -6.52 4.06 5.44
CA ASN A 96 -5.67 3.58 4.37
C ASN A 96 -5.66 4.54 3.17
N MET A 97 -6.83 5.00 2.70
CA MET A 97 -6.94 5.88 1.52
C MET A 97 -6.14 7.17 1.64
N PHE A 98 -6.09 7.79 2.81
CA PHE A 98 -5.41 9.06 3.03
C PHE A 98 -3.93 8.90 3.40
N ILE A 99 -3.59 7.96 4.28
CA ILE A 99 -2.25 7.91 4.90
C ILE A 99 -1.57 6.56 4.65
N GLY A 100 -2.27 5.44 4.87
CA GLY A 100 -1.66 4.10 4.93
C GLY A 100 -0.79 3.78 3.71
N TRP A 101 -1.39 3.71 2.52
CA TRP A 101 -0.63 3.38 1.31
C TRP A 101 0.44 4.44 0.97
N ALA A 102 0.16 5.72 1.29
CA ALA A 102 1.05 6.83 0.96
C ALA A 102 2.33 6.79 1.80
N GLN A 103 2.22 6.44 3.09
CA GLN A 103 3.35 6.24 3.98
C GLN A 103 4.26 5.11 3.48
N ASP A 104 3.69 3.93 3.19
CA ASP A 104 4.46 2.76 2.76
C ASP A 104 5.15 3.00 1.41
N TYR A 105 4.42 3.56 0.45
CA TYR A 105 4.96 3.92 -0.86
C TYR A 105 6.08 4.97 -0.75
N SER A 106 5.91 5.97 0.12
CA SER A 106 6.92 7.01 0.36
C SER A 106 8.17 6.45 1.01
N ALA A 107 8.03 5.57 2.02
CA ALA A 107 9.16 4.93 2.68
C ALA A 107 9.99 4.08 1.69
N MET A 108 9.30 3.29 0.85
CA MET A 108 9.95 2.53 -0.21
C MET A 108 10.67 3.42 -1.22
N MET A 109 10.04 4.51 -1.67
CA MET A 109 10.64 5.40 -2.67
C MET A 109 11.83 6.19 -2.12
N MET A 110 11.82 6.53 -0.82
CA MET A 110 12.99 7.11 -0.15
C MET A 110 14.16 6.14 -0.12
N SER A 111 13.92 4.87 0.27
CA SER A 111 14.93 3.81 0.27
C SER A 111 15.58 3.64 -1.11
N VAL A 112 14.76 3.50 -2.17
CA VAL A 112 15.25 3.36 -3.55
C VAL A 112 16.10 4.57 -4.00
N ARG A 113 15.79 5.78 -3.52
CA ARG A 113 16.55 7.00 -3.82
C ARG A 113 17.84 7.13 -3.00
N ASN A 114 17.92 6.44 -1.86
CA ASN A 114 19.10 6.40 -1.00
C ASN A 114 19.86 5.07 -1.15
N GLU A 115 19.89 4.56 -2.39
CA GLU A 115 20.67 3.38 -2.79
C GLU A 115 20.22 2.03 -2.21
N GLY A 116 19.12 1.97 -1.46
CA GLY A 116 18.65 0.74 -0.81
C GLY A 116 18.32 0.98 0.65
#